data_AF-A0A934D1D6-F1
#
_entry.id   AF-A0A934D1D6-F1
#
_cell.length_a   1.000
_cell.length_b   1.000
_cell.length_c   1.000
_cell.angle_alpha   90.00
_cell.angle_beta   90.00
_cell.angle_gamma   90.00
#
_symmetry.space_group_name_H-M   'P 1'
#
loop_
_entity.id
_entity.type
_entity.pdbx_description
1 polymer ?
#
loop_
_entity_poly.entity_id
_entity_poly.type
_entity_poly.pdbx_seq_one_letter_code
_entity_poly.pdbx_strand_id
1 'polypeptide(L)'
;MLLTLLLLFLADPASLAASATIPGQQPTITIAFAGNRADDGGPYWRPPGESTPLADDGYYVDGSKQVEDWMEIEVDAVDPDQPSNPLAIQSVKLRWLGASDPAFPPLLLSQHFFTRLNGFRWRLRTDQLPVPIMTQEGMHYTFEVVALDSNGDSATAKWEKIAPHSTPSNPIYARRFVQLGCTPVDLSYRPYYLRVGDYGLITADDRGTHDRYRHDTGPEMGYFDTGELSSFLPTNVVEQRWCQQLTAYWFGDKVCVDEFTLSNVYFHTWMSTMLPVRDFEIGWKKTRGNSGTGAWLDFFTWNHAQAHTFVEYTGNPETSSNYGLMTRLMDTQETTFTDNTIHELLISTQQFAFRPSTICSRRSVSFVIFNVPEDEQVLRSLDTDGDGLDDYAELYETYTSPFLTDTDADNRPDDFEIGQGTDPNVFDPKPDDDDPLPDEQG
;
A
#
# COMPACT_ATOMS: atom_id res chain seq x y z
N MET A 1 67.54 30.89 -50.20
CA MET A 1 68.38 31.95 -49.60
C MET A 1 67.44 32.88 -48.85
N LEU A 2 67.75 33.16 -47.57
CA LEU A 2 67.01 34.01 -46.62
C LEU A 2 66.43 35.30 -47.22
N LEU A 3 65.25 35.73 -46.77
CA LEU A 3 65.13 37.02 -46.07
C LEU A 3 63.87 37.11 -45.20
N THR A 4 64.05 37.73 -44.05
CA THR A 4 63.20 37.75 -42.85
C THR A 4 62.28 38.97 -42.82
N LEU A 5 61.14 38.75 -42.17
CA LEU A 5 60.03 39.60 -41.73
C LEU A 5 60.37 41.04 -41.26
N LEU A 6 59.53 42.02 -41.65
CA LEU A 6 59.03 43.09 -40.76
C LEU A 6 57.81 43.78 -41.39
N LEU A 7 56.63 43.67 -40.77
CA LEU A 7 55.55 44.64 -40.99
C LEU A 7 54.76 44.87 -39.71
N LEU A 8 54.92 46.07 -39.13
CA LEU A 8 53.99 46.68 -38.20
C LEU A 8 52.69 47.00 -38.95
N PHE A 9 51.54 46.68 -38.37
CA PHE A 9 50.29 47.38 -38.66
C PHE A 9 49.61 47.85 -37.37
N LEU A 10 49.02 49.04 -37.49
CA LEU A 10 48.49 49.91 -36.46
C LEU A 10 47.31 49.29 -35.71
N ALA A 11 47.22 49.61 -34.41
CA ALA A 11 46.07 49.32 -33.58
C ALA A 11 44.87 50.20 -33.98
N ASP A 12 43.71 49.58 -34.15
CA ASP A 12 42.40 50.22 -34.25
C ASP A 12 41.64 49.98 -32.94
N PRO A 13 41.30 51.02 -32.14
CA PRO A 13 40.64 50.83 -30.84
C PRO A 13 39.13 50.91 -31.02
N ALA A 14 38.52 49.88 -31.61
CA ALA A 14 37.07 49.73 -31.62
C ALA A 14 36.63 48.26 -31.83
N SER A 15 37.24 47.31 -31.12
CA SER A 15 36.55 46.04 -30.87
C SER A 15 35.72 46.19 -29.59
N LEU A 16 34.42 46.44 -29.78
CA LEU A 16 33.42 46.12 -28.77
C LEU A 16 33.68 44.67 -28.34
N ALA A 17 34.16 44.49 -27.10
CA ALA A 17 34.09 43.20 -26.45
C ALA A 17 32.60 42.85 -26.37
N ALA A 18 32.13 42.02 -27.30
CA ALA A 18 30.94 41.23 -27.06
C ALA A 18 31.26 40.41 -25.82
N SER A 19 30.75 40.87 -24.67
CA SER A 19 30.68 40.07 -23.46
C SER A 19 29.97 38.80 -23.89
N ALA A 20 30.72 37.70 -23.98
CA ALA A 20 30.14 36.38 -24.09
C ALA A 20 29.35 36.19 -22.79
N THR A 21 28.05 36.49 -22.84
CA THR A 21 27.14 36.18 -21.75
C THR A 21 27.20 34.67 -21.60
N ILE A 22 27.75 34.20 -20.49
CA ILE A 22 27.64 32.80 -20.10
C ILE A 22 26.13 32.51 -20.11
N PRO A 23 25.64 31.47 -20.81
CA PRO A 23 24.23 31.13 -20.77
C PRO A 23 23.82 30.98 -19.31
N GLY A 24 22.69 31.60 -18.94
CA GLY A 24 22.18 31.54 -17.58
C GLY A 24 21.95 30.09 -17.15
N GLN A 25 22.09 29.82 -15.86
CA GLN A 25 21.72 28.53 -15.30
C GLN A 25 20.20 28.40 -15.28
N GLN A 26 19.68 27.24 -15.64
CA GLN A 26 18.24 26.98 -15.54
C GLN A 26 17.77 27.08 -14.08
N PRO A 27 16.52 27.51 -13.84
CA PRO A 27 15.91 27.50 -12.52
C PRO A 27 15.99 26.12 -11.85
N THR A 28 16.13 26.08 -10.54
CA THR A 28 15.91 24.87 -9.75
C THR A 28 14.49 24.86 -9.20
N ILE A 29 13.87 23.69 -9.17
CA ILE A 29 12.50 23.50 -8.66
C ILE A 29 12.52 22.29 -7.72
N THR A 30 12.04 22.50 -6.50
CA THR A 30 11.86 21.46 -5.49
C THR A 30 10.38 21.35 -5.15
N ILE A 31 9.79 20.16 -5.28
CA ILE A 31 8.43 19.91 -4.82
C ILE A 31 8.49 19.68 -3.31
N ALA A 32 7.90 20.61 -2.56
CA ALA A 32 7.93 20.60 -1.10
C ALA A 32 6.73 19.84 -0.50
N PHE A 33 5.59 19.82 -1.20
CA PHE A 33 4.37 19.15 -0.76
C PHE A 33 3.45 18.84 -1.95
N ALA A 34 2.74 17.71 -1.89
CA ALA A 34 1.72 17.31 -2.86
C ALA A 34 0.71 16.34 -2.19
N GLY A 35 -0.47 16.84 -1.85
CA GLY A 35 -1.55 16.07 -1.21
C GLY A 35 -2.55 16.97 -0.49
N ASN A 36 -3.29 16.47 0.49
CA ASN A 36 -4.18 17.28 1.33
C ASN A 36 -3.66 17.30 2.79
N ARG A 37 -3.50 18.50 3.35
CA ARG A 37 -2.94 18.70 4.71
C ARG A 37 -3.82 18.16 5.84
N ALA A 38 -5.06 17.81 5.55
CA ALA A 38 -5.94 17.13 6.49
C ALA A 38 -5.69 15.62 6.56
N ASP A 39 -4.86 15.09 5.66
CA ASP A 39 -4.60 13.67 5.56
C ASP A 39 -3.42 13.30 6.46
N ASP A 40 -3.57 12.29 7.30
CA ASP A 40 -2.40 11.68 7.94
C ASP A 40 -1.72 10.80 6.88
N GLY A 41 -0.82 11.40 6.11
CA GLY A 41 0.09 10.63 5.26
C GLY A 41 0.81 9.59 6.12
N GLY A 42 0.91 8.35 5.64
CA GLY A 42 1.44 7.23 6.43
C GLY A 42 2.73 7.61 7.20
N PRO A 43 2.85 7.25 8.50
CA PRO A 43 3.91 7.78 9.34
C PRO A 43 5.28 7.33 8.84
N TYR A 44 6.28 8.21 8.96
CA TYR A 44 7.68 8.08 8.55
C TYR A 44 7.98 8.26 7.05
N TRP A 45 8.27 9.48 6.59
CA TRP A 45 9.04 9.67 5.36
C TRP A 45 10.28 10.56 5.57
N ARG A 46 11.36 10.17 4.88
CA ARG A 46 12.55 10.98 4.61
C ARG A 46 12.62 11.24 3.11
N PRO A 47 12.43 12.47 2.63
CA PRO A 47 12.69 12.79 1.25
C PRO A 47 14.15 12.51 0.87
N PRO A 48 14.43 12.25 -0.42
CA PRO A 48 15.78 12.21 -0.94
C PRO A 48 16.64 13.43 -0.56
N GLY A 49 17.70 13.20 0.24
CA GLY A 49 18.73 14.21 0.52
C GLY A 49 18.62 14.97 1.85
N GLU A 50 17.67 14.63 2.73
CA GLU A 50 17.52 15.31 4.02
C GLU A 50 17.83 14.42 5.24
N SER A 51 18.31 15.05 6.33
CA SER A 51 18.85 14.37 7.52
C SER A 51 17.85 14.16 8.67
N THR A 52 16.63 14.69 8.54
CA THR A 52 15.56 14.61 9.55
C THR A 52 14.26 14.14 8.92
N PRO A 53 13.50 13.21 9.54
CA PRO A 53 12.17 12.85 9.06
C PRO A 53 11.28 14.09 9.09
N LEU A 54 10.69 14.42 7.95
CA LEU A 54 9.61 15.39 7.89
C LEU A 54 8.36 14.61 8.26
N ALA A 55 8.05 14.53 9.56
CA ALA A 55 6.66 14.46 9.92
C ALA A 55 6.06 15.80 9.50
N ASP A 56 5.02 15.75 8.67
CA ASP A 56 3.78 16.48 8.90
C ASP A 56 2.80 16.00 7.81
N ASP A 57 1.80 15.25 8.27
CA ASP A 57 0.52 14.89 7.64
C ASP A 57 0.25 15.59 6.29
N GLY A 58 -0.03 14.78 5.25
CA GLY A 58 -0.81 15.27 4.10
C GLY A 58 -0.29 14.98 2.71
N TYR A 59 0.68 14.09 2.54
CA TYR A 59 1.31 13.84 1.25
C TYR A 59 0.73 12.59 0.57
N TYR A 60 0.30 12.72 -0.68
CA TYR A 60 -0.18 11.58 -1.47
C TYR A 60 0.99 10.70 -1.93
N VAL A 61 0.86 9.40 -1.69
CA VAL A 61 1.84 8.40 -2.12
C VAL A 61 1.47 7.84 -3.50
N ASP A 62 2.47 7.28 -4.16
CA ASP A 62 2.29 6.67 -5.48
C ASP A 62 1.37 5.44 -5.39
N GLY A 63 0.22 5.49 -6.05
CA GLY A 63 -0.78 4.44 -6.07
C GLY A 63 -1.98 4.68 -5.14
N SER A 64 -1.94 5.70 -4.27
CA SER A 64 -3.04 5.94 -3.33
C SER A 64 -4.34 6.28 -4.05
N LYS A 65 -5.46 5.79 -3.50
CA LYS A 65 -6.82 6.10 -3.93
C LYS A 65 -7.45 7.03 -2.92
N GLN A 66 -7.84 8.22 -3.34
CA GLN A 66 -8.32 9.28 -2.44
C GLN A 66 -9.76 9.64 -2.79
N VAL A 67 -10.57 9.84 -1.75
CA VAL A 67 -11.97 10.28 -1.91
C VAL A 67 -11.99 11.70 -2.46
N GLU A 68 -11.00 12.53 -2.11
CA GLU A 68 -10.91 13.88 -2.64
C GLU A 68 -10.72 13.90 -4.15
N ASP A 69 -11.27 14.94 -4.76
CA ASP A 69 -11.11 15.30 -6.16
C ASP A 69 -10.06 16.41 -6.37
N TRP A 70 -9.29 16.74 -5.33
CA TRP A 70 -8.35 17.84 -5.34
C TRP A 70 -7.02 17.53 -4.65
N MET A 71 -6.04 18.41 -4.85
CA MET A 71 -4.69 18.32 -4.28
C MET A 71 -4.14 19.73 -4.04
N GLU A 72 -3.41 19.92 -2.94
CA GLU A 72 -2.53 21.06 -2.72
C GLU A 72 -1.09 20.71 -3.09
N ILE A 73 -0.43 21.60 -3.84
CA ILE A 73 0.95 21.44 -4.29
C ILE A 73 1.74 22.66 -3.87
N GLU A 74 2.86 22.46 -3.17
CA GLU A 74 3.83 23.50 -2.87
C GLU A 74 5.19 23.20 -3.48
N VAL A 75 5.82 24.24 -4.00
CA VAL A 75 7.15 24.16 -4.60
C VAL A 75 8.02 25.33 -4.19
N ASP A 76 9.32 25.09 -4.07
CA ASP A 76 10.33 26.14 -4.04
C ASP A 76 10.97 26.25 -5.42
N ALA A 77 11.08 27.48 -5.93
CA ALA A 77 11.76 27.75 -7.21
C ALA A 77 12.81 28.85 -7.01
N VAL A 78 14.04 28.57 -7.46
CA VAL A 78 15.20 29.45 -7.30
C VAL A 78 15.92 29.62 -8.63
N ASP A 79 16.29 30.85 -8.96
CA ASP A 79 17.24 31.14 -10.04
C ASP A 79 18.67 31.01 -9.47
N PRO A 80 19.50 30.06 -9.94
CA PRO A 80 20.84 29.87 -9.42
C PRO A 80 21.79 31.04 -9.70
N ASP A 81 21.52 31.84 -10.74
CA ASP A 81 22.30 33.05 -11.03
C ASP A 81 21.91 34.19 -10.11
N GLN A 82 20.72 34.13 -9.49
CA GLN A 82 20.23 35.09 -8.51
C GLN A 82 19.62 34.45 -7.26
N PRO A 83 20.40 33.68 -6.47
CA PRO A 83 19.88 32.78 -5.44
C PRO A 83 19.32 33.50 -4.21
N SER A 84 19.49 34.82 -4.11
CA SER A 84 18.91 35.67 -3.05
C SER A 84 17.77 36.56 -3.54
N ASN A 85 17.44 36.52 -4.83
CA ASN A 85 16.39 37.33 -5.43
C ASN A 85 15.17 36.45 -5.78
N PRO A 86 14.13 36.38 -4.94
CA PRO A 86 12.95 35.59 -5.26
C PRO A 86 12.24 36.07 -6.54
N LEU A 87 12.31 37.37 -6.86
CA LEU A 87 11.67 37.93 -8.05
C LEU A 87 12.37 37.54 -9.36
N ALA A 88 13.54 36.89 -9.29
CA ALA A 88 14.21 36.35 -10.46
C ALA A 88 13.38 35.25 -11.14
N ILE A 89 12.60 34.47 -10.38
CA ILE A 89 11.58 33.59 -10.95
C ILE A 89 10.35 34.41 -11.33
N GLN A 90 10.02 34.49 -12.62
CA GLN A 90 8.88 35.27 -13.11
C GLN A 90 7.56 34.52 -12.95
N SER A 91 7.55 33.21 -13.24
CA SER A 91 6.32 32.42 -13.15
C SER A 91 6.61 30.95 -12.87
N VAL A 92 5.66 30.30 -12.21
CA VAL A 92 5.65 28.86 -11.97
C VAL A 92 4.29 28.31 -12.40
N LYS A 93 4.30 27.21 -13.15
CA LYS A 93 3.13 26.62 -13.79
C LYS A 93 3.05 25.13 -13.54
N LEU A 94 1.88 24.65 -13.15
CA LEU A 94 1.52 23.24 -13.12
C LEU A 94 1.10 22.78 -14.51
N ARG A 95 1.61 21.63 -14.94
CA ARG A 95 1.04 20.80 -15.99
C ARG A 95 0.39 19.61 -15.32
N TRP A 96 -0.93 19.51 -15.39
CA TRP A 96 -1.68 18.39 -14.85
C TRP A 96 -1.81 17.31 -15.92
N LEU A 97 -1.43 16.08 -15.60
CA LEU A 97 -1.45 14.97 -16.54
C LEU A 97 -2.26 13.79 -15.99
N GLY A 98 -2.88 13.04 -16.89
CA GLY A 98 -3.64 11.83 -16.56
C GLY A 98 -3.32 10.64 -17.45
N ALA A 99 -3.48 9.44 -16.91
CA ALA A 99 -3.33 8.17 -17.61
C ALA A 99 -4.37 7.16 -17.10
N SER A 100 -4.89 6.30 -17.97
CA SER A 100 -5.75 5.18 -17.55
C SER A 100 -4.95 4.04 -16.93
N ASP A 101 -3.67 3.95 -17.25
CA ASP A 101 -2.73 2.97 -16.71
C ASP A 101 -1.36 3.66 -16.56
N PRO A 102 -0.74 3.65 -15.36
CA PRO A 102 0.57 4.25 -15.09
C PRO A 102 1.71 3.71 -15.96
N ALA A 103 1.55 2.53 -16.57
CA ALA A 103 2.52 1.94 -17.48
C ALA A 103 2.65 2.68 -18.82
N PHE A 104 1.70 3.57 -19.15
CA PHE A 104 1.70 4.33 -20.39
C PHE A 104 2.03 5.81 -20.16
N PRO A 105 2.55 6.53 -21.18
CA PRO A 105 2.84 7.95 -21.07
C PRO A 105 1.58 8.76 -20.71
N PRO A 106 1.64 9.63 -19.68
CA PRO A 106 0.49 10.42 -19.27
C PRO A 106 0.23 11.56 -20.26
N LEU A 107 -1.05 11.90 -20.43
CA LEU A 107 -1.51 12.96 -21.33
C LEU A 107 -1.66 14.28 -20.58
N LEU A 108 -1.19 15.38 -21.18
CA LEU A 108 -1.43 16.72 -20.65
C LEU A 108 -2.92 17.04 -20.71
N LEU A 109 -3.53 17.23 -19.55
CA LEU A 109 -4.95 17.56 -19.42
C LEU A 109 -5.17 19.08 -19.31
N SER A 110 -4.39 19.75 -18.47
CA SER A 110 -4.53 21.19 -18.24
C SER A 110 -3.25 21.85 -17.71
N GLN A 111 -3.24 23.18 -17.68
CA GLN A 111 -2.13 23.97 -17.15
C GLN A 111 -2.62 25.13 -16.29
N HIS A 112 -1.94 25.38 -15.17
CA HIS A 112 -2.37 26.37 -14.18
C HIS A 112 -1.17 27.08 -13.56
N PHE A 113 -1.32 28.36 -13.19
CA PHE A 113 -0.25 29.11 -12.54
C PHE A 113 -0.30 28.96 -11.03
N PHE A 114 0.86 28.80 -10.42
CA PHE A 114 1.00 28.86 -8.97
C PHE A 114 0.90 30.31 -8.48
N THR A 115 0.49 30.47 -7.23
CA THR A 115 0.56 31.73 -6.50
C THR A 115 1.80 31.76 -5.63
N ARG A 116 2.59 32.83 -5.70
CA ARG A 116 3.74 33.01 -4.81
C ARG A 116 3.25 33.30 -3.39
N LEU A 117 3.74 32.55 -2.41
CA LEU A 117 3.39 32.74 -1.00
C LEU A 117 4.35 33.74 -0.34
N ASN A 118 5.62 33.34 -0.21
CA ASN A 118 6.69 34.15 0.37
C ASN A 118 8.04 33.73 -0.23
N GLY A 119 8.94 34.69 -0.44
CA GLY A 119 10.27 34.41 -1.00
C GLY A 119 10.22 33.51 -2.25
N PHE A 120 10.85 32.33 -2.11
CA PHE A 120 10.99 31.32 -3.17
C PHE A 120 9.84 30.31 -3.23
N ARG A 121 8.90 30.34 -2.29
CA ARG A 121 7.83 29.35 -2.17
C ARG A 121 6.57 29.75 -2.93
N TRP A 122 6.00 28.77 -3.63
CA TRP A 122 4.80 28.88 -4.45
C TRP A 122 3.81 27.78 -4.06
N ARG A 123 2.52 28.07 -4.17
CA ARG A 123 1.42 27.13 -3.88
C ARG A 123 0.37 27.15 -4.98
N LEU A 124 -0.22 25.98 -5.21
CA LEU A 124 -1.41 25.80 -6.02
C LEU A 124 -2.35 24.81 -5.33
N ARG A 125 -3.64 25.11 -5.37
CA ARG A 125 -4.72 24.26 -4.88
C ARG A 125 -5.68 23.96 -6.03
N THR A 126 -5.88 22.70 -6.38
CA THR A 126 -6.62 22.35 -7.62
C THR A 126 -8.12 22.62 -7.50
N ASP A 127 -8.66 22.62 -6.28
CA ASP A 127 -10.03 23.00 -5.93
C ASP A 127 -10.29 24.52 -6.02
N GLN A 128 -9.23 25.33 -5.96
CA GLN A 128 -9.31 26.80 -5.98
C GLN A 128 -9.04 27.41 -7.35
N LEU A 129 -8.91 26.57 -8.38
CA LEU A 129 -8.66 27.02 -9.74
C LEU A 129 -9.91 27.69 -10.33
N PRO A 130 -9.75 28.74 -11.16
CA PRO A 130 -10.88 29.38 -11.85
C PRO A 130 -11.71 28.40 -12.70
N VAL A 131 -11.04 27.37 -13.20
CA VAL A 131 -11.66 26.19 -13.82
C VAL A 131 -11.16 24.98 -13.03
N PRO A 132 -12.03 24.30 -12.28
CA PRO A 132 -11.65 23.12 -11.50
C PRO A 132 -11.07 22.02 -12.39
N ILE A 133 -10.12 21.27 -11.84
CA ILE A 133 -9.66 20.04 -12.46
C ILE A 133 -10.72 18.98 -12.23
N MET A 134 -11.26 18.42 -13.31
CA MET A 134 -12.16 17.28 -13.21
C MET A 134 -11.32 16.01 -13.09
N THR A 135 -11.57 15.25 -12.03
CA THR A 135 -11.04 13.90 -11.84
C THR A 135 -12.10 12.88 -12.28
N GLN A 136 -11.67 11.64 -12.43
CA GLN A 136 -12.49 10.53 -12.89
C GLN A 136 -11.98 9.28 -12.18
N GLU A 137 -12.91 8.52 -11.61
CA GLU A 137 -12.60 7.23 -11.01
C GLU A 137 -11.89 6.29 -12.00
N GLY A 138 -10.88 5.59 -11.51
CA GLY A 138 -10.06 4.66 -12.30
C GLY A 138 -8.96 5.35 -13.12
N MET A 139 -8.89 6.69 -13.13
CA MET A 139 -7.80 7.42 -13.75
C MET A 139 -6.70 7.73 -12.75
N HIS A 140 -5.46 7.64 -13.22
CA HIS A 140 -4.27 8.00 -12.49
C HIS A 140 -3.78 9.39 -12.90
N TYR A 141 -3.38 10.19 -11.93
CA TYR A 141 -2.97 11.57 -12.11
C TYR A 141 -1.54 11.80 -11.66
N THR A 142 -0.83 12.64 -12.40
CA THR A 142 0.51 13.10 -12.07
C THR A 142 0.70 14.53 -12.55
N PHE A 143 1.80 15.16 -12.19
CA PHE A 143 2.06 16.53 -12.62
C PHE A 143 3.52 16.83 -12.92
N GLU A 144 3.71 17.94 -13.63
CA GLU A 144 5.00 18.58 -13.83
C GLU A 144 4.88 20.06 -13.47
N VAL A 145 5.97 20.62 -12.95
CA VAL A 145 6.08 22.01 -12.55
C VAL A 145 7.11 22.66 -13.44
N VAL A 146 6.72 23.74 -14.11
CA VAL A 146 7.58 24.52 -15.01
C VAL A 146 7.83 25.88 -14.38
N ALA A 147 9.09 26.24 -14.16
CA ALA A 147 9.50 27.56 -13.71
C ALA A 147 10.18 28.31 -14.87
N LEU A 148 9.90 29.61 -14.96
CA LEU A 148 10.51 30.54 -15.92
C LEU A 148 11.16 31.68 -15.13
N ASP A 149 12.43 31.96 -15.39
CA ASP A 149 13.14 33.08 -14.78
C ASP A 149 13.09 34.37 -15.61
N SER A 150 13.78 35.39 -15.10
CA SER A 150 13.84 36.72 -15.67
C SER A 150 14.69 36.84 -16.93
N ASN A 151 15.56 35.87 -17.20
CA ASN A 151 16.37 35.77 -18.40
C ASN A 151 15.62 35.03 -19.52
N GLY A 152 14.49 34.39 -19.19
CA GLY A 152 13.69 33.60 -20.11
C GLY A 152 14.11 32.13 -20.14
N ASP A 153 15.00 31.70 -19.24
CA ASP A 153 15.36 30.30 -19.09
C ASP A 153 14.29 29.57 -18.29
N SER A 154 14.06 28.30 -18.64
CA SER A 154 13.00 27.50 -18.04
C SER A 154 13.48 26.13 -17.61
N ALA A 155 12.95 25.66 -16.48
CA ALA A 155 13.17 24.31 -15.98
C ALA A 155 11.84 23.58 -15.78
N THR A 156 11.89 22.25 -15.80
CA THR A 156 10.73 21.39 -15.50
C THR A 156 11.11 20.38 -14.43
N ALA A 157 10.38 20.37 -13.32
CA ALA A 157 10.42 19.30 -12.34
C ALA A 157 9.19 18.40 -12.51
N LYS A 158 9.42 17.10 -12.49
CA LYS A 158 8.36 16.09 -12.54
C LYS A 158 8.02 15.66 -11.12
N TRP A 159 6.78 15.28 -10.89
CA TRP A 159 6.42 14.61 -9.64
C TRP A 159 6.94 13.17 -9.64
N GLU A 160 8.16 13.02 -9.15
CA GLU A 160 8.94 11.79 -9.18
C GLU A 160 9.48 11.46 -7.78
N LYS A 161 9.76 10.18 -7.54
CA LYS A 161 10.49 9.67 -6.38
C LYS A 161 11.81 9.05 -6.81
N ILE A 162 12.72 8.86 -5.88
CA ILE A 162 13.94 8.08 -6.13
C ILE A 162 13.60 6.59 -6.10
N ALA A 163 14.05 5.86 -7.12
CA ALA A 163 13.89 4.42 -7.21
C ALA A 163 14.88 3.67 -6.27
N PRO A 164 14.55 2.44 -5.81
CA PRO A 164 15.32 1.61 -4.88
C PRO A 164 16.83 1.50 -5.16
N HIS A 165 17.19 1.35 -6.44
CA HIS A 165 18.57 1.09 -6.85
C HIS A 165 19.30 2.35 -7.30
N SER A 166 18.72 3.50 -6.99
CA SER A 166 19.33 4.80 -7.22
C SER A 166 20.51 4.99 -6.29
N THR A 167 21.65 5.40 -6.83
CA THR A 167 22.82 5.79 -6.04
C THR A 167 23.06 7.29 -6.15
N PRO A 168 23.76 7.94 -5.19
CA PRO A 168 24.07 9.37 -5.30
C PRO A 168 24.82 9.75 -6.59
N SER A 169 25.59 8.81 -7.17
CA SER A 169 26.31 9.00 -8.42
C SER A 169 25.51 8.65 -9.68
N ASN A 170 24.39 7.94 -9.54
CA ASN A 170 23.48 7.57 -10.63
C ASN A 170 22.03 7.58 -10.13
N PRO A 171 21.41 8.76 -10.02
CA PRO A 171 20.07 8.86 -9.50
C PRO A 171 19.06 8.29 -10.49
N ILE A 172 18.19 7.39 -10.02
CA ILE A 172 17.10 6.82 -10.80
C ILE A 172 15.80 7.38 -10.24
N TYR A 173 14.98 7.98 -11.10
CA TYR A 173 13.70 8.55 -10.71
C TYR A 173 12.54 7.73 -11.27
N ALA A 174 11.51 7.51 -10.45
CA ALA A 174 10.26 6.86 -10.83
C ALA A 174 9.11 7.88 -10.76
N ARG A 175 8.26 7.90 -11.79
CA ARG A 175 7.08 8.77 -11.85
C ARG A 175 6.05 8.34 -10.80
N ARG A 176 5.49 9.31 -10.07
CA ARG A 176 4.39 9.08 -9.13
C ARG A 176 3.03 9.30 -9.79
N PHE A 177 2.05 8.53 -9.36
CA PHE A 177 0.65 8.65 -9.73
C PHE A 177 -0.26 8.56 -8.51
N VAL A 178 -1.35 9.33 -8.50
CA VAL A 178 -2.43 9.22 -7.50
C VAL A 178 -3.75 8.98 -8.23
N GLN A 179 -4.67 8.23 -7.64
CA GLN A 179 -6.04 8.12 -8.13
C GLN A 179 -6.97 8.95 -7.25
N LEU A 180 -7.58 9.98 -7.82
CA LEU A 180 -8.51 10.89 -7.12
C LEU A 180 -9.96 10.56 -7.47
N GLY A 181 -10.89 10.90 -6.57
CA GLY A 181 -12.32 10.67 -6.73
C GLY A 181 -12.69 9.19 -6.81
N CYS A 182 -12.12 8.35 -5.94
CA CYS A 182 -12.53 6.94 -5.84
C CYS A 182 -13.93 6.79 -5.23
N THR A 183 -14.61 5.69 -5.57
CA THR A 183 -15.84 5.29 -4.88
C THR A 183 -15.51 4.54 -3.59
N PRO A 184 -15.97 5.02 -2.42
CA PRO A 184 -15.79 4.35 -1.14
C PRO A 184 -16.43 2.96 -1.09
N VAL A 185 -15.79 2.04 -0.35
CA VAL A 185 -16.33 0.71 -0.06
C VAL A 185 -16.48 0.52 1.45
N ASP A 186 -17.53 -0.18 1.88
CA ASP A 186 -17.82 -0.24 3.33
C ASP A 186 -16.92 -1.14 4.19
N LEU A 187 -16.11 -2.09 3.72
CA LEU A 187 -15.30 -3.00 4.59
C LEU A 187 -16.02 -3.84 5.67
N SER A 188 -17.15 -3.43 6.23
CA SER A 188 -17.87 -4.20 7.24
C SER A 188 -18.40 -5.50 6.63
N TYR A 189 -18.39 -6.54 7.47
CA TYR A 189 -18.97 -7.85 7.24
C TYR A 189 -18.68 -8.46 5.86
N ARG A 190 -17.40 -8.52 5.50
CA ARG A 190 -16.89 -9.18 4.30
C ARG A 190 -15.48 -9.74 4.55
N PRO A 191 -15.03 -10.75 3.78
CA PRO A 191 -13.76 -11.40 4.03
C PRO A 191 -12.61 -10.60 3.42
N TYR A 192 -11.54 -10.46 4.19
CA TYR A 192 -10.24 -9.98 3.74
C TYR A 192 -9.19 -11.05 3.93
N TYR A 193 -8.79 -11.66 2.83
CA TYR A 193 -7.82 -12.73 2.81
C TYR A 193 -6.41 -12.21 3.12
N LEU A 194 -5.66 -12.99 3.90
CA LEU A 194 -4.28 -12.73 4.29
C LEU A 194 -3.33 -13.15 3.16
N ARG A 195 -3.11 -12.26 2.19
CA ARG A 195 -2.40 -12.55 0.93
C ARG A 195 -0.93 -12.12 0.97
N VAL A 196 -0.12 -12.63 0.04
CA VAL A 196 1.19 -12.04 -0.26
C VAL A 196 1.00 -10.63 -0.80
N GLY A 197 1.68 -9.65 -0.20
CA GLY A 197 1.71 -8.29 -0.74
C GLY A 197 2.54 -8.22 -2.03
N ASP A 198 2.10 -7.39 -2.98
CA ASP A 198 2.87 -7.07 -4.19
C ASP A 198 3.91 -6.00 -3.88
N TYR A 199 5.02 -6.43 -3.29
CA TYR A 199 6.17 -5.59 -3.04
C TYR A 199 7.03 -5.53 -4.31
N GLY A 200 6.71 -4.62 -5.23
CA GLY A 200 7.40 -4.51 -6.53
C GLY A 200 8.92 -4.58 -6.38
N LEU A 201 9.56 -5.57 -7.01
CA LEU A 201 11.01 -5.84 -7.08
C LEU A 201 11.88 -5.14 -6.02
N ILE A 202 11.61 -5.41 -4.74
CA ILE A 202 12.46 -4.95 -3.63
C ILE A 202 13.78 -5.73 -3.71
N THR A 203 14.90 -5.05 -4.00
CA THR A 203 16.20 -5.62 -3.63
C THR A 203 16.33 -5.57 -2.11
N ALA A 204 17.08 -6.51 -1.53
CA ALA A 204 17.25 -6.71 -0.09
C ALA A 204 17.72 -5.48 0.75
N ASP A 205 17.91 -4.32 0.13
CA ASP A 205 18.49 -3.09 0.69
C ASP A 205 17.46 -1.98 0.99
N ASP A 206 16.16 -2.22 0.73
CA ASP A 206 15.10 -1.20 0.87
C ASP A 206 14.27 -1.31 2.17
N ARG A 207 14.80 -2.03 3.17
CA ARG A 207 14.26 -1.99 4.55
C ARG A 207 14.37 -0.55 5.08
N GLY A 208 13.25 0.08 5.43
CA GLY A 208 13.28 1.41 6.09
C GLY A 208 12.71 2.60 5.32
N THR A 209 12.11 2.41 4.14
CA THR A 209 11.71 3.53 3.28
C THR A 209 10.24 3.45 2.90
N HIS A 210 9.36 4.07 3.69
CA HIS A 210 8.00 4.34 3.23
C HIS A 210 8.07 5.41 2.13
N ASP A 211 7.29 5.24 1.06
CA ASP A 211 7.21 6.03 -0.18
C ASP A 211 8.07 5.54 -1.37
N ARG A 212 8.52 4.27 -1.38
CA ARG A 212 9.21 3.64 -2.52
C ARG A 212 8.31 2.78 -3.40
N TYR A 213 7.30 2.05 -2.91
CA TYR A 213 6.31 1.31 -3.73
C TYR A 213 4.94 1.15 -3.05
N ARG A 214 3.97 0.62 -3.82
CA ARG A 214 2.74 0.01 -3.30
C ARG A 214 3.10 -0.82 -2.08
N HIS A 215 2.69 -0.38 -0.89
CA HIS A 215 2.97 -1.06 0.38
C HIS A 215 4.45 -1.32 0.65
N ASP A 216 5.24 -0.26 0.90
CA ASP A 216 6.56 -0.49 1.48
C ASP A 216 6.47 -1.31 2.76
N THR A 217 7.43 -2.22 2.92
CA THR A 217 7.58 -2.93 4.19
C THR A 217 7.87 -1.89 5.27
N GLY A 218 7.25 -2.06 6.43
CA GLY A 218 7.51 -1.20 7.60
C GLY A 218 9.02 -1.10 7.89
N PRO A 219 9.48 -0.13 8.69
CA PRO A 219 10.89 0.23 8.79
C PRO A 219 11.82 -0.89 9.29
N GLU A 220 11.24 -1.99 9.77
CA GLU A 220 11.91 -3.12 10.41
C GLU A 220 11.61 -4.48 9.76
N MET A 221 10.79 -4.53 8.69
CA MET A 221 10.21 -5.77 8.16
C MET A 221 10.71 -6.12 6.75
N GLY A 222 10.92 -7.40 6.50
CA GLY A 222 11.27 -7.97 5.20
C GLY A 222 10.06 -8.45 4.41
N TYR A 223 10.28 -8.75 3.12
CA TYR A 223 9.26 -9.20 2.16
C TYR A 223 8.39 -10.38 2.63
N PHE A 224 8.95 -11.28 3.44
CA PHE A 224 8.26 -12.47 3.94
C PHE A 224 7.46 -12.22 5.21
N ASP A 225 7.77 -11.15 5.94
CA ASP A 225 7.19 -10.84 7.24
C ASP A 225 5.77 -10.27 7.10
N THR A 226 5.46 -9.70 5.94
CA THR A 226 4.25 -8.90 5.75
C THR A 226 3.41 -9.33 4.56
N GLY A 227 2.12 -9.07 4.60
CA GLY A 227 1.15 -9.33 3.52
C GLY A 227 0.11 -8.23 3.36
N GLU A 228 -0.86 -8.47 2.49
CA GLU A 228 -1.97 -7.56 2.17
C GLU A 228 -3.30 -8.15 2.65
N LEU A 229 -4.17 -7.30 3.20
CA LEU A 229 -5.59 -7.56 3.40
C LEU A 229 -6.31 -7.36 2.07
N SER A 230 -6.72 -8.45 1.44
CA SER A 230 -7.26 -8.45 0.08
C SER A 230 -8.67 -8.98 0.02
N SER A 231 -9.57 -8.29 -0.68
CA SER A 231 -10.92 -8.78 -0.98
C SER A 231 -10.95 -9.77 -2.14
N PHE A 232 -9.81 -10.07 -2.76
CA PHE A 232 -9.73 -11.03 -3.85
C PHE A 232 -9.46 -12.43 -3.30
N LEU A 233 -10.31 -13.37 -3.72
CA LEU A 233 -10.18 -14.79 -3.38
C LEU A 233 -8.77 -15.33 -3.70
N PRO A 234 -8.16 -16.13 -2.81
CA PRO A 234 -6.88 -16.77 -3.08
C PRO A 234 -6.97 -17.78 -4.23
N THR A 235 -5.82 -18.04 -4.84
CA THR A 235 -5.67 -19.11 -5.83
C THR A 235 -5.38 -20.45 -5.14
N ASN A 236 -5.25 -21.54 -5.90
CA ASN A 236 -4.81 -22.83 -5.38
C ASN A 236 -3.33 -22.86 -4.97
N VAL A 237 -2.56 -21.82 -5.31
CA VAL A 237 -1.16 -21.70 -4.88
C VAL A 237 -1.14 -21.26 -3.41
N VAL A 238 -0.39 -21.99 -2.59
CA VAL A 238 -0.23 -21.63 -1.17
C VAL A 238 0.67 -20.41 -1.03
N GLU A 239 0.10 -19.37 -0.43
CA GLU A 239 0.73 -18.11 -0.10
C GLU A 239 1.17 -18.14 1.37
N GLN A 240 2.48 -18.34 1.60
CA GLN A 240 3.04 -18.40 2.96
C GLN A 240 3.67 -17.05 3.34
N ARG A 241 3.33 -16.49 4.51
CA ARG A 241 4.07 -15.42 5.19
C ARG A 241 4.70 -15.97 6.45
N TRP A 242 5.92 -15.55 6.75
CA TRP A 242 6.66 -16.02 7.92
C TRP A 242 7.74 -15.02 8.32
N CYS A 243 8.05 -15.01 9.60
CA CYS A 243 9.16 -14.23 10.16
C CYS A 243 9.73 -14.98 11.36
N GLN A 244 10.81 -14.47 11.95
CA GLN A 244 11.27 -14.94 13.26
C GLN A 244 10.44 -14.39 14.42
N GLN A 245 9.81 -13.24 14.24
CA GLN A 245 9.17 -12.50 15.33
C GLN A 245 7.68 -12.26 15.12
N LEU A 246 7.24 -11.90 13.92
CA LEU A 246 5.83 -11.58 13.65
C LEU A 246 5.43 -11.73 12.19
N THR A 247 4.17 -12.01 11.91
CA THR A 247 3.58 -11.78 10.59
C THR A 247 2.55 -10.66 10.66
N ALA A 248 2.50 -9.77 9.66
CA ALA A 248 1.59 -8.63 9.65
C ALA A 248 0.91 -8.36 8.31
N TYR A 249 -0.27 -7.76 8.33
CA TYR A 249 -1.12 -7.51 7.16
C TYR A 249 -1.83 -6.17 7.28
N TRP A 250 -1.97 -5.44 6.16
CA TRP A 250 -2.69 -4.17 6.08
C TRP A 250 -3.35 -4.01 4.71
N PHE A 251 -4.21 -3.01 4.56
CA PHE A 251 -4.92 -2.78 3.30
C PHE A 251 -4.03 -2.29 2.17
N GLY A 252 -4.27 -2.85 0.99
CA GLY A 252 -3.74 -2.37 -0.27
C GLY A 252 -4.15 -0.92 -0.59
N ASP A 253 -3.43 -0.23 -1.49
CA ASP A 253 -3.74 1.14 -1.98
C ASP A 253 -4.98 1.14 -2.88
N LYS A 254 -5.59 -0.04 -3.04
CA LYS A 254 -6.79 -0.27 -3.84
C LYS A 254 -8.07 -0.05 -3.06
N VAL A 255 -7.99 0.05 -1.73
CA VAL A 255 -9.12 0.33 -0.84
C VAL A 255 -9.28 1.83 -0.66
N CYS A 256 -10.53 2.28 -0.61
CA CYS A 256 -10.93 3.67 -0.43
C CYS A 256 -12.18 3.67 0.44
N VAL A 257 -12.22 4.50 1.48
CA VAL A 257 -13.33 4.55 2.46
C VAL A 257 -13.63 6.00 2.80
N ASP A 258 -14.90 6.36 3.02
CA ASP A 258 -15.23 7.70 3.54
C ASP A 258 -14.85 7.78 5.01
N GLU A 259 -15.51 6.95 5.81
CA GLU A 259 -15.28 6.77 7.23
C GLU A 259 -15.58 5.31 7.56
N PHE A 260 -14.67 4.66 8.25
CA PHE A 260 -14.79 3.27 8.69
C PHE A 260 -14.44 3.18 10.17
N THR A 261 -15.43 2.88 11.01
CA THR A 261 -15.20 2.64 12.44
C THR A 261 -15.06 1.15 12.69
N LEU A 262 -13.88 0.74 13.13
CA LEU A 262 -13.63 -0.63 13.58
C LEU A 262 -14.23 -0.84 14.97
N SER A 263 -15.09 -1.85 15.15
CA SER A 263 -15.69 -2.26 16.43
C SER A 263 -15.28 -3.67 16.84
N ASN A 264 -15.15 -4.61 15.90
CA ASN A 264 -14.64 -5.95 16.16
C ASN A 264 -13.93 -6.54 14.93
N VAL A 265 -13.13 -7.57 15.17
CA VAL A 265 -12.46 -8.35 14.12
C VAL A 265 -12.67 -9.83 14.40
N TYR A 266 -13.25 -10.54 13.44
CA TYR A 266 -13.24 -12.00 13.42
C TYR A 266 -12.02 -12.49 12.64
N PHE A 267 -11.28 -13.42 13.24
CA PHE A 267 -10.12 -14.06 12.65
C PHE A 267 -10.49 -15.49 12.26
N HIS A 268 -10.12 -15.88 11.04
CA HIS A 268 -10.09 -17.27 10.57
C HIS A 268 -8.74 -17.47 9.89
N THR A 269 -7.80 -18.14 10.55
CA THR A 269 -6.42 -18.14 10.08
C THR A 269 -5.74 -19.49 10.29
N TRP A 270 -5.14 -20.00 9.22
CA TRP A 270 -4.24 -21.14 9.24
C TRP A 270 -2.84 -20.70 9.61
N MET A 271 -2.42 -21.06 10.81
CA MET A 271 -1.14 -20.61 11.36
C MET A 271 -0.36 -21.71 12.06
N SER A 272 0.96 -21.54 12.06
CA SER A 272 1.90 -22.41 12.75
C SER A 272 3.00 -21.61 13.44
N THR A 273 3.59 -22.21 14.47
CA THR A 273 4.81 -21.72 15.12
C THR A 273 5.76 -22.90 15.32
N MET A 274 7.07 -22.65 15.44
CA MET A 274 8.08 -23.72 15.50
C MET A 274 8.09 -24.53 16.81
N LEU A 275 7.20 -24.25 17.77
CA LEU A 275 7.05 -25.00 19.01
C LEU A 275 5.57 -25.02 19.44
N PRO A 276 4.93 -26.19 19.64
CA PRO A 276 3.48 -26.26 19.85
C PRO A 276 2.96 -25.78 21.22
N VAL A 277 3.80 -25.17 22.07
CA VAL A 277 3.46 -24.94 23.50
C VAL A 277 3.78 -23.52 23.99
N ARG A 278 3.84 -22.53 23.09
CA ARG A 278 3.93 -21.14 23.52
C ARG A 278 2.71 -20.36 23.06
N ASP A 279 2.09 -19.73 24.05
CA ASP A 279 1.19 -18.62 23.88
C ASP A 279 1.85 -17.52 23.06
N PHE A 280 1.16 -17.03 22.04
CA PHE A 280 1.52 -15.81 21.33
C PHE A 280 0.30 -14.92 21.14
N GLU A 281 0.56 -13.64 20.96
CA GLU A 281 -0.48 -12.64 20.83
C GLU A 281 -0.77 -12.36 19.36
N ILE A 282 -2.05 -12.18 19.08
CA ILE A 282 -2.60 -11.79 17.78
C ILE A 282 -3.54 -10.63 18.05
N GLY A 283 -3.46 -9.60 17.23
CA GLY A 283 -4.26 -8.40 17.43
C GLY A 283 -4.10 -7.41 16.30
N TRP A 284 -4.43 -6.17 16.62
CA TRP A 284 -4.43 -5.09 15.65
C TRP A 284 -3.78 -3.80 16.18
N LYS A 285 -3.31 -2.95 15.26
CA LYS A 285 -2.77 -1.62 15.55
C LYS A 285 -3.38 -0.59 14.60
N LYS A 286 -3.60 0.62 15.10
CA LYS A 286 -4.03 1.77 14.30
C LYS A 286 -2.95 2.27 13.33
N THR A 287 -1.69 1.91 13.58
CA THR A 287 -0.56 2.31 12.74
C THR A 287 0.44 1.19 12.50
N ARG A 288 1.06 1.23 11.32
CA ARG A 288 2.21 0.40 10.95
C ARG A 288 3.53 0.92 11.54
N GLY A 289 3.56 2.17 12.01
CA GLY A 289 4.73 2.78 12.64
C GLY A 289 5.12 2.06 13.94
N ASN A 290 6.41 1.78 14.11
CA ASN A 290 6.96 1.09 15.29
C ASN A 290 6.42 -0.34 15.49
N SER A 291 6.21 -1.04 14.37
CA SER A 291 5.60 -2.37 14.30
C SER A 291 6.30 -3.45 15.13
N GLY A 292 7.58 -3.27 15.47
CA GLY A 292 8.35 -4.16 16.36
C GLY A 292 8.24 -3.89 17.86
N THR A 293 7.79 -2.72 18.34
CA THR A 293 7.85 -2.37 19.79
C THR A 293 6.66 -1.59 20.37
N GLY A 294 5.65 -1.22 19.56
CA GLY A 294 4.46 -0.50 20.04
C GLY A 294 3.41 -1.38 20.76
N ALA A 295 2.76 -0.82 21.79
CA ALA A 295 1.66 -1.44 22.53
C ALA A 295 0.44 -1.69 21.62
N TRP A 296 -0.17 -2.87 21.75
CA TRP A 296 -1.46 -3.18 21.13
C TRP A 296 -2.54 -2.19 21.58
N LEU A 297 -3.51 -1.93 20.69
CA LEU A 297 -4.80 -1.39 21.14
C LEU A 297 -5.61 -2.54 21.74
N ASP A 298 -5.82 -3.60 20.95
CA ASP A 298 -6.45 -4.84 21.41
C ASP A 298 -5.74 -6.07 20.84
N PHE A 299 -5.72 -7.14 21.62
CA PHE A 299 -5.12 -8.42 21.26
C PHE A 299 -5.72 -9.55 22.09
N PHE A 300 -5.50 -10.78 21.62
CA PHE A 300 -5.71 -11.98 22.41
C PHE A 300 -4.53 -12.93 22.31
N THR A 301 -4.44 -13.82 23.30
CA THR A 301 -3.46 -14.91 23.31
C THR A 301 -4.04 -16.17 22.69
N TRP A 302 -3.25 -16.85 21.88
CA TRP A 302 -3.56 -18.16 21.31
C TRP A 302 -2.34 -19.09 21.37
N ASN A 303 -2.61 -20.39 21.45
CA ASN A 303 -1.61 -21.44 21.23
C ASN A 303 -2.20 -22.58 20.39
N HIS A 304 -1.29 -23.40 19.86
CA HIS A 304 -1.61 -24.45 18.89
C HIS A 304 -2.56 -25.54 19.42
N ALA A 305 -2.68 -25.70 20.75
CA ALA A 305 -3.61 -26.65 21.35
C ALA A 305 -5.08 -26.21 21.28
N GLN A 306 -5.34 -24.95 20.91
CA GLN A 306 -6.67 -24.38 20.72
C GLN A 306 -7.13 -24.44 19.26
N ALA A 307 -6.37 -25.05 18.36
CA ALA A 307 -6.77 -25.19 16.96
C ALA A 307 -7.98 -26.13 16.83
N HIS A 308 -8.90 -25.79 15.92
CA HIS A 308 -10.09 -26.61 15.65
C HIS A 308 -9.75 -27.88 14.85
N THR A 309 -8.87 -27.72 13.86
CA THR A 309 -8.37 -28.78 12.99
C THR A 309 -6.97 -28.42 12.49
N PHE A 310 -6.36 -29.32 11.72
CA PHE A 310 -4.98 -29.19 11.26
C PHE A 310 -4.81 -29.58 9.80
N VAL A 311 -3.94 -28.85 9.10
CA VAL A 311 -3.46 -29.21 7.76
C VAL A 311 -1.93 -29.24 7.72
N GLU A 312 -1.40 -30.10 6.84
CA GLU A 312 0.03 -30.17 6.59
C GLU A 312 0.43 -29.34 5.36
N TYR A 313 1.42 -28.46 5.53
CA TYR A 313 2.04 -27.75 4.42
C TYR A 313 3.55 -27.63 4.61
N THR A 314 4.31 -28.20 3.68
CA THR A 314 5.78 -28.14 3.68
C THR A 314 6.28 -27.09 2.68
N GLY A 315 6.28 -25.82 3.09
CA GLY A 315 6.85 -24.71 2.32
C GLY A 315 8.28 -24.37 2.76
N ASN A 316 8.38 -23.66 3.88
CA ASN A 316 9.65 -23.26 4.47
C ASN A 316 10.13 -24.23 5.58
N PRO A 317 11.33 -24.84 5.48
CA PRO A 317 11.87 -25.73 6.52
C PRO A 317 12.17 -25.02 7.86
N GLU A 318 12.18 -23.69 7.87
CA GLU A 318 12.34 -22.88 9.07
C GLU A 318 11.05 -22.68 9.88
N THR A 319 9.92 -23.19 9.36
CA THR A 319 8.58 -23.10 9.96
C THR A 319 8.02 -24.49 10.22
N SER A 320 7.06 -24.61 11.15
CA SER A 320 6.32 -25.86 11.34
C SER A 320 5.49 -26.17 10.08
N SER A 321 5.45 -27.44 9.69
CA SER A 321 4.57 -27.92 8.61
C SER A 321 3.14 -28.15 9.07
N ASN A 322 2.87 -28.15 10.38
CA ASN A 322 1.55 -28.40 10.95
C ASN A 322 0.85 -27.07 11.26
N TYR A 323 -0.14 -26.71 10.45
CA TYR A 323 -0.92 -25.48 10.57
C TYR A 323 -2.24 -25.78 11.25
N GLY A 324 -2.49 -25.10 12.37
CA GLY A 324 -3.76 -25.19 13.07
C GLY A 324 -4.71 -24.10 12.61
N LEU A 325 -5.99 -24.44 12.44
CA LEU A 325 -7.03 -23.46 12.19
C LEU A 325 -7.35 -22.73 13.51
N MET A 326 -7.04 -21.44 13.55
CA MET A 326 -7.46 -20.55 14.62
C MET A 326 -8.69 -19.76 14.16
N THR A 327 -9.75 -19.79 14.97
CA THR A 327 -10.82 -18.80 14.87
C THR A 327 -11.00 -18.01 16.16
N ARG A 328 -11.38 -16.73 16.03
CA ARG A 328 -11.77 -15.91 17.18
C ARG A 328 -12.44 -14.61 16.76
N LEU A 329 -13.56 -14.26 17.41
CA LEU A 329 -14.04 -12.87 17.44
C LEU A 329 -13.28 -12.10 18.53
N MET A 330 -12.77 -10.93 18.17
CA MET A 330 -12.10 -10.00 19.07
C MET A 330 -12.81 -8.65 19.02
N ASP A 331 -13.36 -8.23 20.15
CA ASP A 331 -13.83 -6.86 20.32
C ASP A 331 -12.64 -5.90 20.27
N THR A 332 -12.87 -4.71 19.72
CA THR A 332 -11.85 -3.66 19.61
C THR A 332 -12.29 -2.40 20.30
N GLN A 333 -11.32 -1.59 20.71
CA GLN A 333 -11.57 -0.19 20.99
C GLN A 333 -12.04 0.49 19.71
N GLU A 334 -13.28 1.00 19.73
CA GLU A 334 -13.86 1.75 18.62
C GLU A 334 -12.88 2.79 18.07
N THR A 335 -12.45 2.57 16.83
CA THR A 335 -11.45 3.40 16.18
C THR A 335 -11.87 3.70 14.76
N THR A 336 -11.90 4.98 14.44
CA THR A 336 -12.29 5.46 13.13
C THR A 336 -11.07 5.65 12.23
N PHE A 337 -11.23 5.17 11.01
CA PHE A 337 -10.32 5.30 9.89
C PHE A 337 -11.03 6.06 8.76
N THR A 338 -10.24 6.73 7.94
CA THR A 338 -10.65 7.43 6.73
C THR A 338 -9.89 6.83 5.55
N ASP A 339 -10.17 7.25 4.32
CA ASP A 339 -9.34 6.93 3.15
C ASP A 339 -7.84 7.18 3.36
N ASN A 340 -7.51 8.18 4.17
CA ASN A 340 -6.13 8.51 4.49
C ASN A 340 -5.47 7.54 5.49
N THR A 341 -6.24 7.04 6.46
CA THR A 341 -5.69 6.26 7.57
C THR A 341 -5.97 4.77 7.47
N ILE A 342 -6.84 4.33 6.56
CA ILE A 342 -7.24 2.92 6.46
C ILE A 342 -6.06 2.00 6.14
N HIS A 343 -5.09 2.49 5.36
CA HIS A 343 -3.86 1.75 5.00
C HIS A 343 -2.91 1.54 6.20
N GLU A 344 -3.17 2.22 7.32
CA GLU A 344 -2.42 2.09 8.56
C GLU A 344 -3.00 1.05 9.53
N LEU A 345 -4.24 0.59 9.27
CA LEU A 345 -4.82 -0.54 9.99
C LEU A 345 -3.96 -1.78 9.76
N LEU A 346 -3.35 -2.26 10.85
CA LEU A 346 -2.45 -3.40 10.85
C LEU A 346 -3.05 -4.54 11.66
N ILE A 347 -3.19 -5.71 11.04
CA ILE A 347 -3.38 -6.98 11.74
C ILE A 347 -2.02 -7.66 11.88
N SER A 348 -1.66 -8.13 13.06
CA SER A 348 -0.33 -8.72 13.27
C SER A 348 -0.32 -9.77 14.37
N THR A 349 0.69 -10.62 14.35
CA THR A 349 1.13 -11.36 15.54
C THR A 349 2.14 -10.51 16.32
N GLN A 350 2.38 -10.77 17.60
CA GLN A 350 3.39 -10.03 18.38
C GLN A 350 4.78 -10.63 18.23
N GLN A 351 5.79 -9.76 18.40
CA GLN A 351 7.16 -10.12 18.76
C GLN A 351 7.12 -11.18 19.88
N PHE A 352 7.81 -12.31 19.70
CA PHE A 352 7.82 -13.54 20.52
C PHE A 352 6.91 -14.69 20.05
N ALA A 353 6.08 -14.50 19.02
CA ALA A 353 5.67 -15.65 18.23
C ALA A 353 6.97 -16.30 17.71
N PHE A 354 7.29 -17.51 18.17
CA PHE A 354 8.55 -18.15 17.82
C PHE A 354 8.42 -18.71 16.41
N ARG A 355 8.86 -17.91 15.44
CA ARG A 355 8.76 -18.20 14.02
C ARG A 355 7.30 -18.42 13.54
N PRO A 356 6.42 -17.41 13.65
CA PRO A 356 5.07 -17.51 13.14
C PRO A 356 5.10 -17.70 11.64
N SER A 357 4.15 -18.49 11.17
CA SER A 357 3.89 -18.69 9.77
C SER A 357 2.39 -18.73 9.57
N THR A 358 1.91 -18.00 8.55
CA THR A 358 0.52 -18.04 8.11
C THR A 358 0.51 -18.52 6.66
N ILE A 359 -0.47 -19.35 6.32
CA ILE A 359 -0.72 -19.76 4.94
C ILE A 359 -2.10 -19.28 4.49
N CYS A 360 -2.23 -18.96 3.22
CA CYS A 360 -3.52 -18.70 2.60
C CYS A 360 -3.53 -19.35 1.21
N SER A 361 -4.58 -20.11 0.91
CA SER A 361 -4.84 -20.65 -0.42
C SER A 361 -6.32 -20.92 -0.55
N ARG A 362 -6.81 -21.29 -1.73
CA ARG A 362 -8.20 -21.68 -1.87
C ARG A 362 -8.57 -22.94 -1.07
N ARG A 363 -7.59 -23.77 -0.71
CA ARG A 363 -7.77 -24.99 0.11
C ARG A 363 -7.56 -24.81 1.61
N SER A 364 -7.08 -23.64 2.00
CA SER A 364 -6.80 -23.30 3.39
C SER A 364 -6.88 -21.78 3.45
N VAL A 365 -8.12 -21.28 3.39
CA VAL A 365 -8.37 -19.84 3.35
C VAL A 365 -8.05 -19.24 4.71
N SER A 366 -7.21 -18.21 4.74
CA SER A 366 -7.00 -17.38 5.92
C SER A 366 -7.54 -15.99 5.63
N PHE A 367 -8.45 -15.51 6.46
CA PHE A 367 -9.10 -14.22 6.32
C PHE A 367 -9.43 -13.57 7.68
N VAL A 368 -9.75 -12.28 7.62
CA VAL A 368 -10.40 -11.57 8.71
C VAL A 368 -11.72 -10.97 8.21
N ILE A 369 -12.68 -10.80 9.10
CA ILE A 369 -13.91 -10.06 8.86
C ILE A 369 -13.97 -8.92 9.86
N PHE A 370 -14.17 -7.70 9.37
CA PHE A 370 -14.33 -6.53 10.21
C PHE A 370 -15.80 -6.29 10.53
N ASN A 371 -16.10 -5.83 11.75
CA ASN A 371 -17.44 -5.43 12.18
C ASN A 371 -18.50 -6.51 11.91
N VAL A 372 -18.24 -7.73 12.39
CA VAL A 372 -19.25 -8.79 12.43
C VAL A 372 -20.46 -8.32 13.24
N PRO A 373 -21.70 -8.48 12.74
CA PRO A 373 -22.92 -8.14 13.47
C PRO A 373 -22.93 -8.75 14.88
N GLU A 374 -23.10 -7.91 15.89
CA GLU A 374 -23.12 -8.35 17.30
C GLU A 374 -24.41 -9.12 17.66
N ASP A 375 -25.51 -8.87 16.94
CA ASP A 375 -26.75 -9.60 17.13
C ASP A 375 -26.68 -10.95 16.43
N GLU A 376 -26.51 -12.01 17.22
CA GLU A 376 -26.50 -13.39 16.75
C GLU A 376 -27.76 -13.74 15.93
N GLN A 377 -28.90 -13.11 16.20
CA GLN A 377 -30.13 -13.35 15.41
C GLN A 377 -30.03 -12.81 13.99
N VAL A 378 -29.24 -11.75 13.78
CA VAL A 378 -28.93 -11.27 12.43
C VAL A 378 -28.14 -12.34 11.70
N LEU A 379 -27.06 -12.84 12.30
CA LEU A 379 -26.22 -13.89 11.71
C LEU A 379 -27.02 -15.17 11.42
N ARG A 380 -27.86 -15.61 12.35
CA ARG A 380 -28.74 -16.79 12.17
C ARG A 380 -29.85 -16.62 11.14
N SER A 381 -30.08 -15.40 10.67
CA SER A 381 -31.05 -15.09 9.61
C SER A 381 -30.41 -14.94 8.23
N LEU A 382 -29.07 -14.98 8.18
CA LEU A 382 -28.27 -14.87 6.98
C LEU A 382 -27.67 -16.24 6.65
N ASP A 383 -27.57 -16.50 5.35
CA ASP A 383 -26.88 -17.60 4.71
C ASP A 383 -26.25 -16.94 3.47
N THR A 384 -25.09 -16.33 3.69
CA THR A 384 -24.54 -15.30 2.80
C THR A 384 -24.01 -15.90 1.49
N ASP A 385 -23.55 -17.16 1.50
CA ASP A 385 -23.12 -17.87 0.31
C ASP A 385 -24.13 -18.89 -0.23
N GLY A 386 -25.20 -19.18 0.51
CA GLY A 386 -26.34 -19.97 0.05
C GLY A 386 -26.11 -21.48 0.08
N ASP A 387 -25.22 -21.97 0.95
CA ASP A 387 -24.93 -23.40 1.10
C ASP A 387 -25.93 -24.14 2.01
N GLY A 388 -26.70 -23.41 2.82
CA GLY A 388 -27.70 -23.95 3.73
C GLY A 388 -27.31 -23.94 5.21
N LEU A 389 -26.10 -23.51 5.55
CA LEU A 389 -25.69 -23.11 6.89
C LEU A 389 -26.04 -21.63 7.11
N ASP A 390 -26.39 -21.28 8.34
CA ASP A 390 -26.50 -19.87 8.69
C ASP A 390 -25.13 -19.28 9.06
N ASP A 391 -24.91 -17.98 8.82
CA ASP A 391 -23.60 -17.37 9.00
C ASP A 391 -23.10 -17.48 10.47
N TYR A 392 -24.00 -17.67 11.44
CA TYR A 392 -23.61 -17.93 12.82
C TYR A 392 -23.01 -19.33 12.97
N ALA A 393 -23.68 -20.35 12.41
CA ALA A 393 -23.18 -21.73 12.43
C ALA A 393 -21.80 -21.80 11.78
N GLU A 394 -21.61 -21.11 10.66
CA GLU A 394 -20.32 -21.03 9.98
C GLU A 394 -19.22 -20.40 10.84
N LEU A 395 -19.47 -19.23 11.43
CA LEU A 395 -18.44 -18.52 12.19
C LEU A 395 -18.13 -19.16 13.55
N TYR A 396 -19.09 -19.83 14.20
CA TYR A 396 -18.97 -20.23 15.61
C TYR A 396 -19.14 -21.72 15.89
N GLU A 397 -19.69 -22.51 14.96
CA GLU A 397 -19.96 -23.94 15.17
C GLU A 397 -19.08 -24.82 14.26
N THR A 398 -19.00 -24.48 12.97
CA THR A 398 -18.29 -25.26 11.93
C THR A 398 -16.95 -24.63 11.54
N TYR A 399 -16.77 -23.34 11.85
CA TYR A 399 -15.57 -22.57 11.57
C TYR A 399 -15.24 -22.45 10.08
N THR A 400 -16.27 -22.43 9.25
CA THR A 400 -16.20 -22.25 7.79
C THR A 400 -16.30 -20.77 7.41
N SER A 401 -16.26 -20.48 6.12
CA SER A 401 -16.34 -19.12 5.59
C SER A 401 -17.75 -18.83 5.06
N PRO A 402 -18.51 -17.87 5.65
CA PRO A 402 -19.87 -17.53 5.21
C PRO A 402 -19.97 -16.81 3.86
N PHE A 403 -18.91 -16.84 3.09
CA PHE A 403 -18.79 -16.22 1.78
C PHE A 403 -18.34 -17.22 0.73
N LEU A 404 -18.23 -18.50 1.10
CA LEU A 404 -17.72 -19.59 0.30
C LEU A 404 -18.51 -20.85 0.61
N THR A 405 -19.44 -21.18 -0.28
CA THR A 405 -20.26 -22.41 -0.22
C THR A 405 -19.47 -23.70 0.04
N ASP A 406 -18.19 -23.71 -0.32
CA ASP A 406 -17.23 -24.81 -0.17
C ASP A 406 -15.93 -24.18 0.35
N THR A 407 -15.69 -24.25 1.66
CA THR A 407 -14.62 -23.51 2.33
C THR A 407 -13.23 -24.01 1.94
N ASP A 408 -13.05 -25.33 1.79
CA ASP A 408 -11.76 -25.95 1.47
C ASP A 408 -11.54 -26.25 -0.03
N ALA A 409 -12.54 -25.95 -0.86
CA ALA A 409 -12.53 -26.10 -2.31
C ALA A 409 -12.30 -27.53 -2.83
N ASP A 410 -12.83 -28.53 -2.13
CA ASP A 410 -12.83 -29.93 -2.58
C ASP A 410 -13.99 -30.29 -3.54
N ASN A 411 -14.89 -29.33 -3.81
CA ASN A 411 -16.14 -29.41 -4.57
C ASN A 411 -17.35 -29.99 -3.81
N ARG A 412 -17.33 -29.95 -2.49
CA ARG A 412 -18.49 -30.26 -1.65
C ARG A 412 -18.89 -29.03 -0.85
N PRO A 413 -20.20 -28.75 -0.74
CA PRO A 413 -20.65 -27.69 0.15
C PRO A 413 -20.39 -28.01 1.62
N ASP A 414 -20.17 -27.00 2.45
CA ASP A 414 -19.83 -27.19 3.86
C ASP A 414 -20.98 -27.90 4.61
N ASP A 415 -22.24 -27.54 4.30
CA ASP A 415 -23.46 -28.18 4.83
C ASP A 415 -23.48 -29.70 4.60
N PHE A 416 -23.07 -30.13 3.41
CA PHE A 416 -23.06 -31.51 2.97
C PHE A 416 -22.02 -32.30 3.75
N GLU A 417 -20.82 -31.75 3.89
CA GLU A 417 -19.71 -32.36 4.61
C GLU A 417 -20.02 -32.58 6.09
N ILE A 418 -20.61 -31.59 6.74
CA ILE A 418 -21.10 -31.72 8.12
C ILE A 418 -22.14 -32.83 8.21
N GLY A 419 -23.04 -32.93 7.23
CA GLY A 419 -24.02 -34.01 7.13
C GLY A 419 -23.41 -35.40 6.96
N GLN A 420 -22.24 -35.50 6.32
CA GLN A 420 -21.46 -36.75 6.19
C GLN A 420 -20.52 -37.00 7.37
N GLY A 421 -20.26 -35.99 8.21
CA GLY A 421 -19.29 -36.05 9.30
C GLY A 421 -17.84 -35.91 8.85
N THR A 422 -17.60 -35.30 7.68
CA THR A 422 -16.27 -34.85 7.24
C THR A 422 -15.99 -33.44 7.79
N ASP A 423 -14.76 -32.96 7.62
CA ASP A 423 -14.34 -31.64 8.10
C ASP A 423 -14.31 -30.65 6.93
N PRO A 424 -15.23 -29.68 6.85
CA PRO A 424 -15.37 -28.76 5.71
C PRO A 424 -14.22 -27.75 5.57
N ASN A 425 -13.24 -27.81 6.47
CA ASN A 425 -12.05 -26.99 6.42
C ASN A 425 -10.82 -27.74 5.90
N VAL A 426 -10.94 -29.04 5.57
CA VAL A 426 -9.81 -29.92 5.25
C VAL A 426 -10.02 -30.62 3.91
N PHE A 427 -9.44 -30.00 2.87
CA PHE A 427 -9.57 -30.44 1.48
C PHE A 427 -9.43 -31.97 1.31
N ASP A 428 -10.51 -32.63 0.92
CA ASP A 428 -10.53 -34.06 0.60
C ASP A 428 -10.84 -34.33 -0.88
N PRO A 429 -9.81 -34.60 -1.72
CA PRO A 429 -10.03 -34.82 -3.15
C PRO A 429 -10.76 -36.14 -3.49
N LYS A 430 -11.19 -36.96 -2.52
CA LYS A 430 -11.79 -38.28 -2.79
C LYS A 430 -13.31 -38.27 -2.65
N PRO A 431 -14.06 -38.72 -3.67
CA PRO A 431 -15.37 -39.33 -3.44
C PRO A 431 -15.20 -40.61 -2.61
N ASP A 432 -16.13 -40.89 -1.71
CA ASP A 432 -16.29 -42.17 -1.01
C ASP A 432 -16.62 -43.33 -1.98
N ASP A 433 -15.74 -43.64 -2.92
CA ASP A 433 -15.85 -44.81 -3.81
C ASP A 433 -15.35 -46.11 -3.13
N ASP A 434 -15.41 -46.15 -1.80
CA ASP A 434 -15.24 -47.36 -0.98
C ASP A 434 -16.61 -47.97 -0.58
N ASP A 435 -17.69 -47.67 -1.31
CA ASP A 435 -18.87 -48.52 -1.32
C ASP A 435 -18.59 -49.72 -2.25
N PRO A 436 -18.46 -50.96 -1.74
CA PRO A 436 -18.42 -52.12 -2.61
C PRO A 436 -19.76 -52.16 -3.36
N LEU A 437 -19.71 -51.87 -4.67
CA LEU A 437 -20.82 -52.06 -5.61
C LEU A 437 -21.67 -53.25 -5.17
N PRO A 438 -22.99 -53.10 -4.94
CA PRO A 438 -23.82 -54.23 -4.61
C PRO A 438 -23.71 -55.25 -5.73
N ASP A 439 -23.31 -56.47 -5.40
CA ASP A 439 -23.25 -57.60 -6.33
C ASP A 439 -24.53 -57.64 -7.17
N GLU A 440 -24.42 -57.37 -8.48
CA GLU A 440 -25.50 -57.65 -9.42
C GLU A 440 -25.74 -59.17 -9.48
N GLN A 441 -26.60 -59.65 -8.60
CA GLN A 441 -27.37 -60.87 -8.82
C GLN A 441 -28.71 -60.48 -9.45
N GLY A 442 -28.90 -60.82 -10.73
CA GLY A 442 -30.19 -60.74 -11.40
C GLY A 442 -30.12 -60.77 -12.91
#